data_AF-A0A2J0ME58-F1
#
_entry.id   AF-A0A2J0ME58-F1
#
_cell.length_a   1.000
_cell.length_b   1.000
_cell.length_c   1.000
_cell.angle_alpha   90.00
_cell.angle_beta   90.00
_cell.angle_gamma   90.00
#
_symmetry.space_group_name_H-M   'P 1'
#
loop_
_entity.id
_entity.type
_entity.pdbx_description
1 polymer ?
#
loop_
_entity_poly.entity_id
_entity_poly.type
_entity_poly.pdbx_seq_one_letter_code
_entity_poly.pdbx_strand_id
1 'polypeptide(L)'
;MSFPRLSILKSGDWLNKLNIYAIIPKKNHIAWATGLVALFLLYFYGYQVVNAYRIARNVESMIPGLKQAVLDKNWENTDKILRTIDSNATEIEYSINRLYPFTLLPGISSEANAAQDIITASRISIASGIQTVNWIKDVPVINEISFDSFSELTEAQKRELLKALSESGSLWEKVNNQTILSLQFL
;
A
#
# COMPACT_ATOMS: atom_id res chain seq x y z
N MET A 1 53.27 -51.32 -48.10
CA MET A 1 52.16 -50.35 -47.90
C MET A 1 51.37 -50.82 -46.68
N SER A 2 51.46 -50.07 -45.59
CA SER A 2 50.90 -50.45 -44.28
C SER A 2 49.96 -49.32 -43.85
N PHE A 3 48.67 -49.61 -43.72
CA PHE A 3 47.69 -48.63 -43.24
C PHE A 3 47.90 -48.37 -41.74
N PRO A 4 47.80 -47.11 -41.26
CA PRO A 4 47.80 -46.85 -39.83
C PRO A 4 46.49 -47.35 -39.23
N ARG A 5 46.60 -48.19 -38.18
CA ARG A 5 45.46 -48.55 -37.32
C ARG A 5 44.97 -47.27 -36.65
N LEU A 6 43.76 -46.83 -37.00
CA LEU A 6 42.97 -45.92 -36.18
C LEU A 6 42.74 -46.59 -34.83
N SER A 7 43.38 -46.05 -33.79
CA SER A 7 43.06 -46.39 -32.41
C SER A 7 41.63 -45.93 -32.15
N ILE A 8 40.74 -46.90 -32.00
CA ILE A 8 39.39 -46.68 -31.52
C ILE A 8 39.53 -46.05 -30.13
N LEU A 9 39.28 -44.75 -30.04
CA LEU A 9 39.11 -44.05 -28.77
C LEU A 9 38.07 -44.82 -27.97
N LYS A 10 38.50 -45.44 -26.86
CA LYS A 10 37.61 -46.09 -25.90
C LYS A 10 36.55 -45.07 -25.48
N SER A 11 35.35 -45.21 -26.01
CA SER A 11 34.17 -44.38 -25.75
C SER A 11 33.64 -44.48 -24.31
N GLY A 12 34.43 -45.02 -23.37
CA GLY A 12 34.08 -45.19 -21.96
C GLY A 12 34.86 -44.27 -21.00
N ASP A 13 35.95 -43.63 -21.43
CA ASP A 13 36.79 -42.83 -20.51
C ASP A 13 36.28 -41.41 -20.26
N TRP A 14 35.36 -40.91 -21.08
CA TRP A 14 34.77 -39.58 -20.86
C TRP A 14 33.65 -39.59 -19.82
N LEU A 15 32.86 -40.69 -19.76
CA LEU A 15 31.79 -40.87 -18.78
C LEU A 15 32.33 -41.13 -17.37
N ASN A 16 33.46 -41.83 -17.23
CA ASN A 16 34.13 -42.03 -15.94
C ASN A 16 34.86 -40.78 -15.40
N LYS A 17 35.06 -39.75 -16.24
CA LYS A 17 35.64 -38.45 -15.84
C LYS A 17 34.61 -37.41 -15.41
N LEU A 18 33.33 -37.62 -15.71
CA LEU A 18 32.23 -36.85 -15.14
C LEU A 18 31.97 -37.39 -13.73
N ASN A 19 32.86 -37.01 -12.82
CA ASN A 19 32.77 -37.31 -11.41
C ASN A 19 31.50 -36.65 -10.86
N ILE A 20 30.39 -37.38 -10.80
CA ILE A 20 29.08 -36.91 -10.30
C ILE A 20 29.22 -36.31 -8.88
N TYR A 21 30.24 -36.74 -8.13
CA TYR A 21 30.61 -36.18 -6.82
C TYR A 21 31.21 -34.76 -6.85
N ALA A 22 31.64 -34.25 -8.00
CA ALA A 22 32.09 -32.86 -8.17
C ALA A 22 30.92 -31.89 -8.33
N ILE A 23 29.72 -32.40 -8.63
CA ILE A 23 28.48 -31.63 -8.80
C ILE A 23 27.66 -31.62 -7.50
N ILE A 24 27.93 -32.54 -6.56
CA ILE A 24 27.29 -32.56 -5.25
C ILE A 24 27.87 -31.43 -4.40
N PRO A 25 27.08 -30.42 -3.99
CA PRO A 25 27.59 -29.30 -3.22
C PRO A 25 28.14 -29.80 -1.88
N LYS A 26 29.40 -29.42 -1.58
CA LYS A 26 30.03 -29.72 -0.29
C LYS A 26 29.20 -29.08 0.83
N LYS A 27 29.13 -29.70 2.01
CA LYS A 27 28.37 -29.19 3.18
C LYS A 27 28.62 -27.71 3.46
N ASN A 28 29.86 -27.24 3.26
CA ASN A 28 30.22 -25.83 3.41
C ASN A 28 29.56 -24.93 2.34
N HIS A 29 29.42 -25.38 1.10
CA HIS A 29 28.74 -24.61 0.05
C HIS A 29 27.24 -24.48 0.33
N ILE A 30 26.61 -25.51 0.90
CA ILE A 30 25.22 -25.45 1.35
C ILE A 30 25.11 -24.46 2.53
N ALA A 31 26.01 -24.52 3.52
CA ALA A 31 26.00 -23.58 4.64
C ALA A 31 26.21 -22.12 4.20
N TRP A 32 27.14 -21.87 3.26
CA TRP A 32 27.35 -20.54 2.68
C TRP A 32 26.16 -20.08 1.84
N ALA A 33 25.57 -20.97 1.03
CA ALA A 33 24.37 -20.65 0.24
C ALA A 33 23.18 -20.33 1.15
N THR A 34 22.93 -21.13 2.18
CA THR A 34 21.89 -20.86 3.18
C THR A 34 22.16 -19.56 3.93
N GLY A 35 23.41 -19.29 4.32
CA GLY A 35 23.80 -18.04 4.97
C GLY A 35 23.60 -16.82 4.08
N LEU A 36 23.97 -16.91 2.80
CA LEU A 36 23.73 -15.86 1.82
C LEU A 36 22.24 -15.64 1.57
N VAL A 37 21.46 -16.71 1.40
CA VAL A 37 20.00 -16.63 1.24
C VAL A 37 19.37 -15.98 2.48
N ALA A 38 19.74 -16.40 3.69
CA ALA A 38 19.25 -15.78 4.92
C ALA A 38 19.61 -14.27 5.00
N LEU A 39 20.83 -13.90 4.59
CA LEU A 39 21.28 -12.51 4.57
C LEU A 39 20.55 -11.68 3.51
N PHE A 40 20.28 -12.24 2.33
CA PHE A 40 19.46 -11.60 1.30
C PHE A 40 18.01 -11.42 1.76
N LEU A 41 17.43 -12.41 2.43
CA LEU A 41 16.08 -12.30 3.00
C LEU A 41 16.04 -11.20 4.07
N LEU A 42 16.98 -11.18 5.01
CA LEU A 42 17.07 -10.14 6.04
C LEU A 42 17.22 -8.74 5.41
N TYR A 43 18.09 -8.60 4.42
CA TYR A 43 18.29 -7.32 3.72
C TYR A 43 17.04 -6.88 2.97
N PHE A 44 16.42 -7.78 2.21
CA PHE A 44 15.22 -7.51 1.43
C PHE A 44 14.03 -7.13 2.33
N TYR A 45 13.72 -7.93 3.34
CA TYR A 45 12.59 -7.68 4.24
C TYR A 45 12.83 -6.52 5.20
N GLY A 46 14.06 -6.38 5.72
CA GLY A 46 14.46 -5.23 6.53
C GLY A 46 14.30 -3.91 5.77
N TYR A 47 14.66 -3.90 4.48
CA TYR A 47 14.42 -2.75 3.61
C TYR A 47 12.93 -2.43 3.45
N GLN A 48 12.06 -3.43 3.25
CA GLN A 48 10.61 -3.19 3.10
C GLN A 48 10.00 -2.57 4.37
N VAL A 49 10.39 -3.03 5.56
CA VAL A 49 9.92 -2.48 6.84
C VAL A 49 10.35 -1.02 7.01
N VAL A 50 11.63 -0.73 6.75
CA VAL A 50 12.16 0.65 6.83
C VAL A 50 11.47 1.56 5.80
N ASN A 51 11.22 1.07 4.59
CA ASN A 51 10.53 1.83 3.57
C ASN A 51 9.07 2.13 3.96
N ALA A 52 8.33 1.12 4.45
CA ALA A 52 6.96 1.29 4.94
C ALA A 52 6.89 2.30 6.10
N TYR A 53 7.83 2.23 7.05
CA TYR A 53 7.94 3.19 8.15
C TYR A 53 8.20 4.61 7.63
N ARG A 54 9.11 4.77 6.68
CA ARG A 54 9.40 6.08 6.06
C ARG A 54 8.17 6.67 5.36
N ILE A 55 7.41 5.85 4.63
CA ILE A 55 6.19 6.28 3.95
C ILE A 55 5.11 6.65 4.98
N ALA A 56 4.96 5.86 6.06
CA ALA A 56 4.03 6.18 7.15
C ALA A 56 4.37 7.52 7.82
N ARG A 57 5.66 7.81 8.04
CA ARG A 57 6.12 9.14 8.52
C ARG A 57 5.80 10.26 7.55
N ASN A 58 5.92 10.02 6.24
CA ASN A 58 5.52 11.01 5.24
C ASN A 58 4.01 11.29 5.32
N VAL A 59 3.17 10.25 5.46
CA VAL A 59 1.72 10.42 5.67
C VAL A 59 1.44 11.22 6.95
N GLU A 60 2.08 10.88 8.06
CA GLU A 60 1.94 11.60 9.33
C GLU A 60 2.26 13.10 9.17
N SER A 61 3.32 13.43 8.43
CA SER A 61 3.72 14.82 8.15
C SER A 61 2.72 15.61 7.30
N MET A 62 1.85 14.92 6.55
CA MET A 62 0.80 15.55 5.74
C MET A 62 -0.47 15.87 6.54
N ILE A 63 -0.70 15.23 7.69
CA ILE A 63 -1.90 15.41 8.52
C ILE A 63 -2.09 16.87 8.97
N PRO A 64 -1.07 17.59 9.47
CA PRO A 64 -1.22 19.00 9.83
C PRO A 64 -1.62 19.87 8.64
N GLY A 65 -1.02 19.63 7.46
CA GLY A 65 -1.34 20.35 6.22
C GLY A 65 -2.76 20.06 5.74
N LEU A 66 -3.23 18.82 5.87
CA LEU A 66 -4.60 18.43 5.58
C LEU A 66 -5.59 19.16 6.51
N LYS A 67 -5.31 19.15 7.82
CA LYS A 67 -6.14 19.83 8.81
C LYS A 67 -6.25 21.32 8.51
N GLN A 68 -5.13 21.97 8.19
CA GLN A 68 -5.12 23.38 7.84
C GLN A 68 -5.90 23.64 6.54
N ALA A 69 -5.72 22.83 5.50
CA ALA A 69 -6.45 22.97 4.24
C ALA A 69 -7.97 22.84 4.40
N VAL A 70 -8.44 21.95 5.28
CA VAL A 70 -9.86 21.81 5.62
C VAL A 70 -10.38 23.04 6.36
N LEU A 71 -9.61 23.56 7.33
CA LEU A 71 -9.99 24.77 8.09
C LEU A 71 -10.05 26.00 7.19
N ASP A 72 -9.11 26.12 6.25
CA ASP A 72 -9.05 27.20 5.27
C ASP A 72 -10.07 27.03 4.13
N LYS A 73 -10.88 25.96 4.16
CA LYS A 73 -11.81 25.58 3.08
C LYS A 73 -11.14 25.47 1.71
N ASN A 74 -9.84 25.17 1.68
CA ASN A 74 -9.09 24.96 0.46
C ASN A 74 -9.32 23.52 -0.01
N TRP A 75 -10.45 23.28 -0.66
CA TRP A 75 -10.87 21.94 -1.09
C TRP A 75 -10.01 21.36 -2.20
N GLU A 76 -9.41 22.21 -3.05
CA GLU A 76 -8.45 21.77 -4.05
C GLU A 76 -7.21 21.17 -3.39
N ASN A 77 -6.64 21.88 -2.42
CA ASN A 77 -5.50 21.39 -1.67
C ASN A 77 -5.86 20.18 -0.79
N THR A 78 -7.04 20.18 -0.17
CA THR A 78 -7.55 19.04 0.61
C THR A 78 -7.62 17.77 -0.24
N ASP A 79 -8.23 17.83 -1.43
CA ASP A 79 -8.31 16.69 -2.35
C ASP A 79 -6.92 16.23 -2.80
N LYS A 80 -6.01 17.16 -3.13
CA LYS A 80 -4.63 16.84 -3.49
C LYS A 80 -3.90 16.10 -2.37
N ILE A 81 -4.02 16.57 -1.13
CA ILE A 81 -3.38 15.93 0.03
C ILE A 81 -4.00 14.55 0.28
N LEU A 82 -5.33 14.42 0.25
CA LEU A 82 -6.01 13.12 0.42
C LEU A 82 -5.58 12.09 -0.64
N ARG A 83 -5.49 12.48 -1.92
CA ARG A 83 -5.00 11.60 -2.99
C ARG A 83 -3.53 11.22 -2.81
N THR A 84 -2.71 12.15 -2.32
CA THR A 84 -1.31 11.87 -2.00
C THR A 84 -1.20 10.87 -0.84
N ILE A 85 -2.05 11.01 0.19
CA ILE A 85 -2.13 10.07 1.30
C ILE A 85 -2.60 8.69 0.81
N ASP A 86 -3.61 8.62 -0.07
CA ASP A 86 -4.09 7.36 -0.66
C ASP A 86 -3.00 6.62 -1.46
N SER A 87 -2.22 7.36 -2.27
CA SER A 87 -1.08 6.81 -2.99
C SER A 87 -0.04 6.22 -2.03
N ASN A 88 0.32 6.95 -0.97
CA ASN A 88 1.27 6.47 0.03
C ASN A 88 0.72 5.27 0.81
N ALA A 89 -0.56 5.26 1.17
CA ALA A 89 -1.22 4.13 1.83
C ALA A 89 -1.17 2.87 0.95
N THR A 90 -1.36 3.03 -0.37
CA THR A 90 -1.23 1.94 -1.34
C THR A 90 0.20 1.41 -1.41
N GLU A 91 1.23 2.26 -1.34
CA GLU A 91 2.63 1.81 -1.28
C GLU A 91 2.96 1.06 0.02
N ILE A 92 2.40 1.49 1.16
CA ILE A 92 2.53 0.77 2.43
C ILE A 92 1.86 -0.60 2.31
N GLU A 93 0.64 -0.67 1.77
CA GLU A 93 -0.08 -1.93 1.52
C GLU A 93 0.76 -2.90 0.67
N TYR A 94 1.34 -2.43 -0.44
CA TYR A 94 2.23 -3.25 -1.26
C TYR A 94 3.48 -3.70 -0.51
N SER A 95 4.04 -2.85 0.34
CA SER A 95 5.20 -3.19 1.15
C SER A 95 4.85 -4.29 2.15
N ILE A 96 3.70 -4.21 2.82
CA ILE A 96 3.21 -5.23 3.76
C ILE A 96 2.86 -6.54 3.03
N ASN A 97 2.17 -6.48 1.89
CA ASN A 97 1.84 -7.66 1.10
C ASN A 97 3.09 -8.42 0.63
N ARG A 98 4.20 -7.74 0.36
CA ARG A 98 5.49 -8.38 0.03
C ARG A 98 6.16 -9.08 1.22
N LEU A 99 5.82 -8.70 2.45
CA LEU A 99 6.29 -9.37 3.67
C LEU A 99 5.52 -10.68 3.93
N TYR A 100 4.33 -10.85 3.33
CA TYR A 100 3.39 -11.92 3.64
C TYR A 100 3.92 -13.36 3.61
N PRO A 101 4.81 -13.75 2.65
CA PRO A 101 5.39 -15.09 2.64
C PRO A 101 6.18 -15.44 3.92
N PHE A 102 6.65 -14.44 4.67
CA PHE A 102 7.39 -14.61 5.92
C PHE A 102 6.51 -14.39 7.16
N THR A 103 5.49 -13.54 7.05
CA THR A 103 4.60 -13.23 8.17
C THR A 103 3.52 -14.29 8.40
N LEU A 104 3.36 -15.27 7.50
CA LEU A 104 2.50 -16.45 7.72
C LEU A 104 3.04 -17.44 8.79
N LEU A 105 4.24 -17.19 9.34
CA LEU A 105 4.73 -17.92 10.50
C LEU A 105 3.82 -17.65 11.72
N PRO A 106 3.43 -18.69 12.49
CA PRO A 106 2.61 -18.51 13.69
C PRO A 106 3.25 -17.50 14.66
N GLY A 107 2.52 -16.44 15.00
CA GLY A 107 2.97 -15.36 15.89
C GLY A 107 3.50 -14.09 15.23
N ILE A 108 3.63 -14.06 13.89
CA ILE A 108 3.84 -12.82 13.11
C ILE A 108 2.59 -12.54 12.25
N SER A 109 1.77 -13.57 12.02
CA SER A 109 0.58 -13.52 11.19
C SER A 109 -0.51 -12.63 11.77
N SER A 110 -0.65 -12.59 13.10
CA SER A 110 -1.62 -11.73 13.79
C SER A 110 -1.33 -10.24 13.58
N GLU A 111 -0.07 -9.85 13.71
CA GLU A 111 0.41 -8.47 13.60
C GLU A 111 0.39 -8.01 12.14
N ALA A 112 0.74 -8.90 11.20
CA ALA A 112 0.65 -8.61 9.78
C ALA A 112 -0.81 -8.45 9.31
N ASN A 113 -1.72 -9.30 9.79
CA ASN A 113 -3.15 -9.16 9.50
C ASN A 113 -3.70 -7.88 10.13
N ALA A 114 -3.39 -7.58 11.39
CA ALA A 114 -3.81 -6.34 12.05
C ALA A 114 -3.30 -5.09 11.33
N ALA A 115 -2.07 -5.08 10.84
CA ALA A 115 -1.53 -3.98 10.04
C ALA A 115 -2.27 -3.82 8.71
N GLN A 116 -2.65 -4.92 8.06
CA GLN A 116 -3.43 -4.93 6.82
C GLN A 116 -4.85 -4.41 7.06
N ASP A 117 -5.48 -4.79 8.16
CA ASP A 117 -6.79 -4.32 8.57
C ASP A 117 -6.78 -2.80 8.81
N ILE A 118 -5.79 -2.29 9.56
CA ILE A 118 -5.61 -0.85 9.80
C ILE A 118 -5.42 -0.06 8.50
N ILE A 119 -4.61 -0.57 7.56
CA ILE A 119 -4.42 0.07 6.26
C ILE A 119 -5.72 0.07 5.44
N THR A 120 -6.45 -1.05 5.47
CA THR A 120 -7.74 -1.17 4.78
C THR A 120 -8.75 -0.16 5.35
N ALA A 121 -8.86 -0.07 6.67
CA ALA A 121 -9.68 0.93 7.38
C ALA A 121 -9.31 2.36 6.97
N SER A 122 -8.01 2.64 6.91
CA SER A 122 -7.48 3.95 6.55
C SER A 122 -7.83 4.32 5.11
N ARG A 123 -7.68 3.40 4.17
CA ARG A 123 -8.02 3.64 2.75
C ARG A 123 -9.52 3.85 2.54
N ILE A 124 -10.36 3.08 3.23
CA ILE A 124 -11.81 3.29 3.21
C ILE A 124 -12.15 4.70 3.71
N SER A 125 -11.53 5.13 4.81
CA SER A 125 -11.73 6.47 5.39
C SER A 125 -11.26 7.59 4.44
N ILE A 126 -10.12 7.42 3.77
CA ILE A 126 -9.61 8.38 2.78
C ILE A 126 -10.55 8.47 1.58
N ALA A 127 -11.05 7.33 1.08
CA ALA A 127 -12.00 7.30 -0.03
C ALA A 127 -13.31 8.03 0.29
N SER A 128 -13.85 7.83 1.51
CA SER A 128 -15.00 8.60 2.01
C SER A 128 -14.69 10.10 2.04
N GLY A 129 -13.52 10.47 2.55
CA GLY A 129 -13.07 11.86 2.62
C GLY A 129 -13.01 12.52 1.24
N ILE A 130 -12.46 11.83 0.23
CA ILE A 130 -12.40 12.32 -1.15
C ILE A 130 -13.80 12.53 -1.73
N GLN A 131 -14.74 11.61 -1.49
CA GLN A 131 -16.12 11.76 -1.97
C GLN A 131 -16.80 12.99 -1.34
N THR A 132 -16.64 13.19 -0.03
CA THR A 132 -17.16 14.37 0.66
C THR A 132 -16.56 15.67 0.12
N VAL A 133 -15.24 15.70 -0.10
CA VAL A 133 -14.57 16.90 -0.65
C VAL A 133 -15.04 17.20 -2.08
N ASN A 134 -15.24 16.19 -2.92
CA ASN A 134 -15.77 16.41 -4.27
C ASN A 134 -17.20 16.95 -4.23
N TRP A 135 -18.06 16.39 -3.38
CA TRP A 135 -19.40 16.95 -3.20
C TRP A 135 -19.38 18.39 -2.72
N ILE A 136 -18.50 18.75 -1.77
CA ILE A 136 -18.36 20.14 -1.30
C ILE A 136 -17.94 21.07 -2.45
N LYS A 137 -17.01 20.64 -3.32
CA LYS A 137 -16.59 21.43 -4.49
C LYS A 137 -17.75 21.71 -5.44
N ASP A 138 -18.68 20.77 -5.58
CA ASP A 138 -19.85 20.88 -6.45
C ASP A 138 -20.97 21.76 -5.86
N VAL A 139 -20.83 22.23 -4.62
CA VAL A 139 -21.81 23.11 -3.93
C VAL A 139 -21.17 24.46 -3.59
N PRO A 140 -21.23 25.45 -4.51
CA PRO A 140 -20.54 26.73 -4.38
C PRO A 140 -20.85 27.49 -3.09
N VAL A 141 -22.09 27.40 -2.62
CA VAL A 141 -22.56 28.06 -1.38
C VAL A 141 -21.77 27.64 -0.14
N ILE A 142 -21.23 26.42 -0.10
CA ILE A 142 -20.42 25.91 1.03
C ILE A 142 -19.01 26.56 1.04
N ASN A 143 -18.51 26.96 -0.12
CA ASN A 143 -17.17 27.56 -0.26
C ASN A 143 -17.16 29.02 0.17
N GLU A 144 -18.23 29.76 -0.14
CA GLU A 144 -18.25 31.21 0.00
C GLU A 144 -18.64 31.67 1.41
N ILE A 145 -19.26 30.81 2.23
CA ILE A 145 -20.02 31.29 3.39
C ILE A 145 -19.64 30.56 4.68
N SER A 146 -19.42 31.33 5.75
CA SER A 146 -19.16 30.82 7.10
C SER A 146 -20.32 29.94 7.58
N PHE A 147 -20.04 28.87 8.32
CA PHE A 147 -21.09 28.02 8.90
C PHE A 147 -22.03 28.80 9.84
N ASP A 148 -21.56 29.93 10.37
CA ASP A 148 -22.30 30.77 11.31
C ASP A 148 -23.27 31.78 10.64
N SER A 149 -23.21 31.94 9.31
CA SER A 149 -23.97 32.95 8.57
C SER A 149 -25.07 32.40 7.68
N PHE A 150 -25.64 31.23 8.02
CA PHE A 150 -26.79 30.67 7.30
C PHE A 150 -27.99 31.63 7.23
N SER A 151 -28.18 32.47 8.25
CA SER A 151 -29.20 33.52 8.31
C SER A 151 -28.95 34.66 7.31
N GLU A 152 -27.72 34.86 6.88
CA GLU A 152 -27.28 35.92 5.95
C GLU A 152 -27.38 35.48 4.47
N LEU A 153 -27.71 34.20 4.23
CA LEU A 153 -27.93 33.66 2.90
C LEU A 153 -29.15 34.29 2.23
N THR A 154 -29.02 34.57 0.93
CA THR A 154 -30.20 34.88 0.10
C THR A 154 -31.11 33.65 -0.01
N GLU A 155 -32.41 33.87 -0.24
CA GLU A 155 -33.36 32.77 -0.44
C GLU A 155 -32.99 31.85 -1.61
N ALA A 156 -32.32 32.37 -2.65
CA ALA A 156 -31.80 31.58 -3.76
C ALA A 156 -30.69 30.61 -3.31
N GLN A 157 -29.69 31.11 -2.55
CA GLN A 157 -28.60 30.29 -2.01
C GLN A 157 -29.10 29.25 -1.02
N LYS A 158 -30.09 29.59 -0.17
CA LYS A 158 -30.73 28.62 0.74
C LYS A 158 -31.39 27.49 -0.05
N ARG A 159 -32.11 27.80 -1.12
CA ARG A 159 -32.75 26.77 -1.97
C ARG A 159 -31.73 25.88 -2.67
N GLU A 160 -30.66 26.47 -3.18
CA GLU A 160 -29.55 25.73 -3.81
C GLU A 160 -28.89 24.77 -2.82
N LEU A 161 -28.57 25.25 -1.61
CA LEU A 161 -27.98 24.44 -0.55
C LEU A 161 -28.94 23.33 -0.09
N LEU A 162 -30.22 23.64 0.14
CA LEU A 162 -31.22 22.64 0.53
C LEU A 162 -31.45 21.59 -0.56
N LYS A 163 -31.38 21.98 -1.83
CA LYS A 163 -31.46 21.05 -2.97
C LYS A 163 -30.21 20.15 -3.02
N ALA A 164 -29.02 20.72 -2.89
CA ALA A 164 -27.79 19.94 -2.84
C ALA A 164 -27.78 18.97 -1.64
N LEU A 165 -28.30 19.38 -0.49
CA LEU A 165 -28.44 18.54 0.69
C LEU A 165 -29.46 17.41 0.46
N SER A 166 -30.61 17.68 -0.16
CA SER A 166 -31.59 16.63 -0.43
C SER A 166 -31.09 15.60 -1.45
N GLU A 167 -30.27 16.02 -2.41
CA GLU A 167 -29.63 15.15 -3.40
C GLU A 167 -28.42 14.39 -2.81
N SER A 168 -27.86 14.85 -1.68
CA SER A 168 -26.69 14.24 -1.03
C SER A 168 -26.98 12.97 -0.21
N GLY A 169 -28.24 12.53 -0.09
CA GLY A 169 -28.61 11.38 0.76
C GLY A 169 -27.81 10.10 0.45
N SER A 170 -27.61 9.79 -0.83
CA SER A 170 -26.84 8.61 -1.26
C SER A 170 -25.34 8.70 -0.94
N LEU A 171 -24.79 9.92 -0.85
CA LEU A 171 -23.40 10.15 -0.43
C LEU A 171 -23.24 9.80 1.05
N TRP A 172 -24.12 10.33 1.91
CA TRP A 172 -24.03 10.10 3.35
C TRP A 172 -24.27 8.63 3.72
N GLU A 173 -25.13 7.93 2.99
CA GLU A 173 -25.30 6.49 3.14
C GLU A 173 -24.00 5.73 2.79
N LYS A 174 -23.33 6.09 1.70
CA LYS A 174 -22.02 5.51 1.33
C LYS A 174 -20.95 5.81 2.39
N VAL A 175 -20.84 7.07 2.82
CA VAL A 175 -19.88 7.48 3.86
C VAL A 175 -20.15 6.74 5.17
N ASN A 176 -21.41 6.59 5.56
CA ASN A 176 -21.80 5.83 6.75
C ASN A 176 -21.42 4.34 6.62
N ASN A 177 -21.77 3.70 5.49
CA ASN A 177 -21.42 2.30 5.25
C ASN A 177 -19.90 2.09 5.22
N GLN A 178 -19.16 3.00 4.60
CA GLN A 178 -17.70 2.98 4.58
C GLN A 178 -17.10 3.19 5.98
N THR A 179 -17.70 4.07 6.80
CA THR A 179 -17.28 4.27 8.19
C THR A 179 -17.51 3.00 9.02
N ILE A 180 -18.68 2.38 8.89
CA ILE A 180 -19.00 1.10 9.55
C ILE A 180 -17.99 0.02 9.13
N LEU A 181 -17.70 -0.09 7.83
CA LEU A 181 -16.70 -1.03 7.33
C LEU A 181 -15.32 -0.74 7.92
N SER A 182 -14.88 0.53 7.96
CA SER A 182 -13.58 0.89 8.55
C SER A 182 -13.49 0.54 10.04
N LEU A 183 -14.59 0.66 10.78
CA LEU A 183 -14.66 0.30 12.20
C LEU A 183 -14.63 -1.21 12.44
N GLN A 184 -14.98 -2.04 11.45
CA GLN A 184 -14.86 -3.50 11.56
C GLN A 184 -13.41 -3.99 11.50
N PHE A 185 -12.49 -3.14 11.03
CA PHE A 185 -11.06 -3.42 10.90
C PHE A 185 -10.22 -2.80 12.04
N LEU A 186 -10.85 -2.09 12.99
CA LEU A 186 -10.20 -1.44 14.15
C LEU A 186 -10.57 -2.17 15.44
#